data_AF-A0A2A4DUT8-F1
#
_entry.id   AF-A0A2A4DUT8-F1
#
_cell.length_a   1.000
_cell.length_b   1.000
_cell.length_c   1.000
_cell.angle_alpha   90.00
_cell.angle_beta   90.00
_cell.angle_gamma   90.00
#
_symmetry.space_group_name_H-M   'P 1'
#
loop_
_entity.id
_entity.type
_entity.pdbx_description
1 polymer ?
#
loop_
_entity_poly.entity_id
_entity_poly.type
_entity_poly.pdbx_seq_one_letter_code
_entity_poly.pdbx_strand_id
1 'polypeptide(L)'
;MIPLKSKTCTIISFVLLALSFSVAYVGYIQTDELNFLLLVRITCWLLGGASLFFATKIKSNYLKIVVILLNFISLYNWLYSWLDNWFDIWRRFN
;
A
#
# COMPACT_ATOMS: atom_id res chain seq x y z
N MET A 1 -23.97 -7.58 -7.33
CA MET A 1 -23.33 -6.29 -6.97
C MET A 1 -23.93 -5.79 -5.67
N ILE A 2 -23.21 -5.87 -4.55
CA ILE A 2 -23.72 -5.36 -3.26
C ILE A 2 -23.71 -3.81 -3.36
N PRO A 3 -24.85 -3.12 -3.15
CA PRO A 3 -24.91 -1.68 -3.23
C PRO A 3 -24.28 -1.08 -1.96
N LEU A 4 -22.95 -1.01 -1.92
CA LEU A 4 -22.28 -0.29 -0.83
C LEU A 4 -22.60 1.20 -0.95
N LYS A 5 -23.18 1.74 0.13
CA LYS A 5 -23.40 3.18 0.29
C LYS A 5 -22.06 3.90 0.08
N SER A 6 -22.03 4.92 -0.79
CA SER A 6 -20.80 5.64 -1.17
C SER A 6 -19.98 6.14 0.04
N LYS A 7 -20.62 6.49 1.16
CA LYS A 7 -19.93 6.91 2.39
C LYS A 7 -19.12 5.78 3.03
N THR A 8 -19.64 4.55 2.99
CA THR A 8 -19.00 3.35 3.57
C THR A 8 -17.77 2.96 2.77
N CYS A 9 -17.79 3.06 1.43
CA CYS A 9 -16.61 2.80 0.60
C CYS A 9 -15.46 3.77 0.89
N THR A 10 -15.77 5.06 1.12
CA THR A 10 -14.75 6.05 1.49
C THR A 10 -14.09 5.69 2.82
N ILE A 11 -14.87 5.35 3.83
CA ILE A 11 -14.36 4.96 5.16
C ILE A 11 -13.48 3.71 5.04
N ILE A 12 -13.95 2.68 4.35
CA ILE A 12 -13.20 1.43 4.12
C ILE A 12 -11.86 1.73 3.43
N SER A 13 -11.86 2.58 2.40
CA SER A 13 -10.66 2.94 1.64
C SER A 13 -9.62 3.67 2.49
N PHE A 14 -10.05 4.59 3.38
CA PHE A 14 -9.17 5.26 4.35
C PHE A 14 -8.64 4.31 5.43
N VAL A 15 -9.49 3.41 5.95
CA VAL A 15 -9.07 2.42 6.95
C VAL A 15 -8.05 1.45 6.36
N LEU A 16 -8.28 0.95 5.14
CA LEU A 16 -7.33 0.10 4.42
C LEU A 16 -6.00 0.83 4.19
N LEU A 17 -6.05 2.12 3.84
CA LEU A 17 -4.86 2.95 3.68
C LEU A 17 -4.10 3.10 5.00
N ALA A 18 -4.77 3.41 6.10
CA ALA A 18 -4.14 3.53 7.41
C ALA A 18 -3.50 2.21 7.86
N LEU A 19 -4.19 1.08 7.66
CA LEU A 19 -3.63 -0.25 7.92
C LEU A 19 -2.39 -0.53 7.08
N SER A 20 -2.38 -0.14 5.80
CA SER A 20 -1.20 -0.30 4.94
C SER A 20 0.02 0.46 5.47
N PHE A 21 -0.17 1.69 5.97
CA PHE A 21 0.90 2.48 6.60
C PHE A 21 1.41 1.85 7.90
N SER A 22 0.51 1.38 8.77
CA SER A 22 0.92 0.71 10.01
C SER A 22 1.73 -0.55 9.75
N VAL A 23 1.30 -1.35 8.78
CA VAL A 23 2.01 -2.58 8.37
C VAL A 23 3.39 -2.25 7.79
N ALA A 24 3.47 -1.24 6.92
CA ALA A 24 4.76 -0.77 6.38
C ALA A 24 5.71 -0.27 7.48
N TYR A 25 5.18 0.44 8.48
CA TYR A 25 5.96 0.92 9.62
C TYR A 25 6.52 -0.24 10.47
N VAL A 26 5.73 -1.30 10.69
CA VAL A 26 6.21 -2.51 11.39
C VAL A 26 7.33 -3.19 10.61
N GLY A 27 7.23 -3.30 9.28
CA GLY A 27 8.31 -3.84 8.46
C GLY A 27 9.57 -2.96 8.47
N TYR A 28 9.44 -1.66 8.68
CA TYR A 28 10.60 -0.77 8.83
C TYR A 28 11.34 -1.00 10.15
N ILE A 29 10.62 -1.29 11.24
CA ILE A 29 11.23 -1.58 12.55
C ILE A 29 11.86 -2.98 12.58
N GLN A 30 11.21 -3.96 11.96
CA GLN A 30 11.61 -5.36 12.03
C GLN A 30 12.33 -5.78 10.72
N THR A 31 13.65 -5.58 10.68
CA THR A 31 14.46 -5.71 9.44
C THR A 31 15.22 -7.03 9.30
N ASP A 32 15.31 -7.84 10.35
CA ASP A 32 16.23 -8.99 10.38
C ASP A 32 15.74 -10.23 9.61
N GLU A 33 14.45 -10.31 9.31
CA GLU A 33 13.81 -11.47 8.69
C GLU A 33 13.32 -11.14 7.27
N LEU A 34 14.03 -11.62 6.25
CA LEU A 34 13.70 -11.36 4.83
C LEU A 34 12.31 -11.89 4.46
N ASN A 35 11.89 -13.02 5.04
CA ASN A 35 10.55 -13.59 4.88
C ASN A 35 9.47 -12.69 5.49
N PHE A 36 9.75 -12.09 6.65
CA PHE A 36 8.85 -11.15 7.31
C PHE A 36 8.69 -9.87 6.50
N LEU A 37 9.80 -9.32 5.99
CA LEU A 37 9.78 -8.15 5.11
C LEU A 37 8.99 -8.41 3.82
N LEU A 38 9.14 -9.59 3.21
CA LEU A 38 8.33 -9.98 2.04
C LEU A 38 6.84 -10.07 2.37
N LEU A 39 6.48 -10.66 3.52
CA LEU A 39 5.09 -10.77 3.97
C LEU A 39 4.47 -9.38 4.23
N VAL A 40 5.19 -8.49 4.91
CA VAL A 40 4.78 -7.11 5.13
C VAL A 40 4.59 -6.36 3.81
N ARG A 41 5.48 -6.56 2.84
CA ARG A 41 5.37 -5.93 1.51
C ARG A 41 4.14 -6.42 0.75
N ILE A 42 3.91 -7.74 0.71
CA ILE A 42 2.75 -8.34 0.01
C ILE A 42 1.44 -7.87 0.64
N THR A 43 1.35 -7.87 1.97
CA THR A 43 0.15 -7.41 2.69
C THR A 43 -0.12 -5.94 2.45
N CYS A 44 0.90 -5.08 2.50
CA CYS A 44 0.76 -3.65 2.18
C CYS A 44 0.27 -3.42 0.74
N TRP A 45 0.70 -4.24 -0.21
CA TRP A 45 0.28 -4.19 -1.60
C TRP A 45 -1.18 -4.59 -1.80
N LEU A 46 -1.61 -5.68 -1.15
CA LEU A 46 -3.01 -6.12 -1.17
C LEU A 46 -3.94 -5.08 -0.53
N LEU A 47 -3.51 -4.49 0.59
CA LEU A 47 -4.24 -3.43 1.30
C LEU A 47 -4.36 -2.15 0.46
N GLY A 48 -3.26 -1.71 -0.18
CA GLY A 48 -3.26 -0.56 -1.08
C GLY A 48 -4.10 -0.80 -2.35
N GLY A 49 -3.98 -1.98 -2.96
CA GLY A 49 -4.79 -2.38 -4.11
C GLY A 49 -6.28 -2.42 -3.79
N ALA A 50 -6.66 -2.98 -2.63
CA ALA A 50 -8.03 -2.95 -2.14
C ALA A 50 -8.51 -1.51 -1.89
N SER A 51 -7.67 -0.66 -1.27
CA SER A 51 -7.97 0.76 -1.06
C SER A 51 -8.29 1.46 -2.40
N LEU A 52 -7.48 1.23 -3.43
CA LEU A 52 -7.65 1.80 -4.76
C LEU A 52 -8.94 1.29 -5.45
N PHE A 53 -9.24 0.00 -5.30
CA PHE A 53 -10.47 -0.60 -5.83
C PHE A 53 -11.71 0.06 -5.21
N PHE A 54 -11.72 0.29 -3.90
CA PHE A 54 -12.79 1.03 -3.24
C PHE A 54 -12.81 2.52 -3.60
N ALA A 55 -11.66 3.13 -3.90
CA ALA A 55 -11.56 4.52 -4.35
C ALA A 55 -12.32 4.78 -5.66
N THR A 56 -12.41 3.78 -6.55
CA THR A 56 -13.18 3.89 -7.80
C THR A 56 -14.67 4.14 -7.56
N LYS A 57 -15.21 3.73 -6.40
CA LYS A 57 -16.61 3.84 -6.00
C LYS A 57 -16.93 5.11 -5.20
N ILE A 58 -15.94 5.94 -4.90
CA ILE A 58 -16.12 7.21 -4.19
C ILE A 58 -16.79 8.22 -5.13
N LYS A 59 -17.93 8.80 -4.71
CA LYS A 59 -18.65 9.83 -5.48
C LYS A 59 -17.96 11.21 -5.48
N SER A 60 -17.18 11.52 -4.44
CA SER A 60 -16.47 12.80 -4.33
C SER A 60 -15.16 12.78 -5.11
N ASN A 61 -15.04 13.63 -6.12
CA ASN A 61 -13.83 13.73 -6.95
C ASN A 61 -12.59 14.13 -6.13
N TYR A 62 -12.73 15.06 -5.18
CA TYR A 62 -11.60 15.50 -4.36
C TYR A 62 -11.04 14.37 -3.48
N LEU A 63 -11.91 13.68 -2.75
CA LEU A 63 -11.49 12.55 -1.89
C LEU A 63 -10.90 11.40 -2.70
N LYS A 64 -11.46 11.13 -3.88
CA LYS A 64 -10.94 10.12 -4.80
C LYS A 64 -9.51 10.47 -5.23
N ILE A 65 -9.24 11.72 -5.61
CA ILE A 65 -7.90 12.18 -5.98
C ILE A 65 -6.92 12.01 -4.81
N VAL A 66 -7.31 12.42 -3.60
CA VAL A 66 -6.44 12.28 -2.40
C VAL A 66 -6.08 10.82 -2.14
N VAL A 67 -7.05 9.90 -2.19
CA VAL A 67 -6.80 8.47 -1.96
C VAL A 67 -5.91 7.87 -3.05
N ILE A 68 -6.10 8.27 -4.31
CA ILE A 68 -5.26 7.80 -5.42
C ILE A 68 -3.83 8.32 -5.25
N LEU A 69 -3.64 9.60 -4.93
CA LEU A 69 -2.32 10.19 -4.70
C LEU A 69 -1.58 9.50 -3.55
N LEU A 70 -2.26 9.26 -2.42
CA LEU A 70 -1.66 8.57 -1.28
C LEU A 70 -1.26 7.14 -1.62
N ASN A 71 -2.09 6.40 -2.35
CA ASN A 71 -1.71 5.06 -2.83
C ASN A 71 -0.56 5.12 -3.85
N PHE A 72 -0.49 6.16 -4.69
CA PHE A 72 0.62 6.37 -5.62
C PHE A 72 1.95 6.59 -4.88
N ILE A 73 1.94 7.39 -3.81
CA ILE A 73 3.12 7.59 -2.95
C ILE A 73 3.56 6.26 -2.32
N SER A 74 2.62 5.46 -1.83
CA SER A 74 2.93 4.13 -1.28
C SER A 74 3.51 3.17 -2.33
N LEU A 75 3.01 3.19 -3.57
CA LEU A 75 3.60 2.44 -4.69
C LEU A 75 5.01 2.92 -5.04
N TYR A 76 5.25 4.23 -4.98
CA TYR A 76 6.56 4.81 -5.28
C TYR A 76 7.61 4.42 -4.23
N ASN A 77 7.26 4.50 -2.94
CA ASN A 77 8.11 4.02 -1.86
C ASN A 77 8.42 2.53 -1.98
N TRP A 78 7.45 1.72 -2.42
CA TRP A 78 7.66 0.31 -2.68
C TRP A 78 8.63 0.06 -3.84
N LEU A 79 8.44 0.75 -4.98
CA LEU A 79 9.31 0.61 -6.14
C LEU A 79 10.76 0.96 -5.78
N TYR A 80 10.94 2.03 -5.01
CA TYR A 80 12.25 2.46 -4.52
C TYR A 80 12.87 1.38 -3.62
N SER A 81 12.13 0.84 -2.64
CA SER A 81 12.59 -0.22 -1.74
C SER A 81 12.86 -1.56 -2.44
N TRP A 82 12.19 -1.84 -3.56
CA TRP A 82 12.46 -3.02 -4.37
C TRP A 82 13.72 -2.86 -5.21
N LEU A 83 13.90 -1.69 -5.83
CA LEU A 83 15.11 -1.32 -6.56
C LEU A 83 16.36 -1.37 -5.67
N ASP A 84 16.26 -0.83 -4.46
CA ASP A 84 17.37 -0.83 -3.48
C ASP A 84 17.80 -2.26 -3.10
N ASN A 85 16.83 -3.12 -2.78
CA ASN A 85 17.10 -4.51 -2.45
C ASN A 85 17.63 -5.32 -3.65
N TRP A 86 17.16 -5.02 -4.87
CA TRP A 86 17.70 -5.62 -6.10
C TRP A 86 19.14 -5.18 -6.36
N PHE A 87 19.45 -3.91 -6.13
CA PHE A 87 20.78 -3.35 -6.29
C PHE A 87 21.77 -3.97 -5.29
N ASP A 88 21.33 -4.21 -4.05
CA ASP A 88 22.11 -4.93 -3.03
C ASP A 88 22.38 -6.39 -3.40
N ILE A 89 21.40 -7.08 -4.00
CA ILE A 89 21.60 -8.44 -4.51
C ILE A 89 22.60 -8.42 -5.67
N TRP A 90 22.44 -7.51 -6.64
CA TRP A 90 23.36 -7.39 -7.77
C TRP A 90 24.80 -7.13 -7.32
N ARG A 91 25.00 -6.26 -6.31
CA ARG A 91 26.31 -5.97 -5.69
C ARG A 91 26.93 -7.17 -4.96
N ARG A 92 26.14 -8.17 -4.54
CA ARG A 92 26.69 -9.42 -3.94
C ARG A 92 27.18 -10.42 -4.99
N PHE A 93 26.70 -10.33 -6.21
CA PHE A 93 27.01 -11.28 -7.29
C PHE A 93 28.01 -10.76 -8.32
N ASN A 94 28.39 -9.48 -8.25
CA ASN A 94 29.33 -8.82 -9.17
C ASN A 94 30.38 -8.04 -8.38
#